data_AF-A0A3G4VPY2-F1
#
_entry.id   AF-A0A3G4VPY2-F1
#
_cell.length_a   1.000
_cell.length_b   1.000
_cell.length_c   1.000
_cell.angle_alpha   90.00
_cell.angle_beta   90.00
_cell.angle_gamma   90.00
#
_symmetry.space_group_name_H-M   'P 1'
#
loop_
_entity.id
_entity.type
_entity.pdbx_description
1 polymer ?
#
loop_
_entity_poly.entity_id
_entity_poly.type
_entity_poly.pdbx_seq_one_letter_code
_entity_poly.pdbx_strand_id
1 'polypeptide(L)'
;MKWQWIGLVLFSLTLLPAGLAMASDRVPRRLRGRLAPIRPRGLAVLLIYATAPVNAIPRLAGASPDTTLMCTAIGGALGIAGALVLGFATHRPRHRPPKPARSA
;
A
#
# COMPACT_ATOMS: atom_id res chain seq x y z
N MET A 1 -24.03 2.75 9.91
CA MET A 1 -24.00 3.27 8.54
C MET A 1 -23.13 4.53 8.40
N LYS A 2 -23.46 5.69 9.00
CA LYS A 2 -22.64 6.92 8.88
C LYS A 2 -21.17 6.74 9.31
N TRP A 3 -20.92 6.01 10.40
CA TRP A 3 -19.56 5.75 10.91
C TRP A 3 -18.65 4.99 9.93
N GLN A 4 -19.20 4.06 9.15
CA GLN A 4 -18.41 3.30 8.17
C GLN A 4 -18.00 4.19 6.98
N TRP A 5 -18.89 5.09 6.55
CA TRP A 5 -18.57 6.10 5.55
C TRP A 5 -17.51 7.08 6.06
N ILE A 6 -17.63 7.57 7.30
CA ILE A 6 -16.63 8.45 7.91
C ILE A 6 -15.27 7.75 7.99
N GLY A 7 -15.26 6.48 8.44
CA GLY A 7 -14.05 5.67 8.50
C GLY A 7 -13.39 5.51 7.12
N LEU A 8 -14.19 5.23 6.08
CA LEU A 8 -13.69 5.11 4.71
C LEU A 8 -13.09 6.44 4.20
N VAL A 9 -13.75 7.57 4.46
CA VAL A 9 -13.25 8.90 4.09
C VAL A 9 -11.93 9.20 4.79
N LEU A 10 -11.83 9.00 6.10
CA LEU A 10 -10.60 9.22 6.85
C LEU A 10 -9.46 8.30 6.37
N PHE A 11 -9.79 7.04 6.09
CA PHE A 11 -8.85 6.08 5.54
C PHE A 11 -8.34 6.49 4.15
N SER A 12 -9.22 6.97 3.26
CA SER A 12 -8.84 7.52 1.97
C SER A 12 -7.99 8.77 2.09
N LEU A 13 -8.37 9.74 2.94
CA LEU A 13 -7.62 10.98 3.11
C LEU A 13 -6.21 10.76 3.68
N THR A 14 -5.98 9.66 4.39
CA THR A 14 -4.68 9.34 4.98
C THR A 14 -3.81 8.50 4.06
N LEU A 15 -4.32 7.36 3.56
CA LEU A 15 -3.49 6.39 2.86
C LEU A 15 -3.36 6.66 1.36
N LEU A 16 -4.40 7.19 0.71
CA LEU A 16 -4.35 7.42 -0.74
C LEU A 16 -3.30 8.49 -1.11
N PRO A 17 -3.26 9.68 -0.47
CA PRO A 17 -2.23 10.68 -0.77
C PRO A 17 -0.83 10.17 -0.46
N ALA A 18 -0.65 9.48 0.67
CA ALA A 18 0.64 8.95 1.09
C ALA A 18 1.15 7.89 0.11
N GLY A 19 0.31 6.91 -0.24
CA GLY A 19 0.62 5.86 -1.21
C GLY A 19 0.99 6.44 -2.58
N LEU A 20 0.21 7.41 -3.07
CA LEU A 20 0.44 8.06 -4.36
C LEU A 20 1.73 8.88 -4.37
N ALA A 21 2.01 9.63 -3.31
CA ALA A 21 3.25 10.40 -3.16
C ALA A 21 4.48 9.48 -3.17
N MET A 22 4.39 8.32 -2.50
CA MET A 22 5.46 7.31 -2.50
C MET A 22 5.62 6.64 -3.87
N ALA A 23 4.52 6.22 -4.51
CA ALA A 23 4.56 5.55 -5.81
C ALA A 23 5.10 6.48 -6.92
N SER A 24 4.82 7.78 -6.83
CA SER A 24 5.29 8.81 -7.78
C SER A 24 6.69 9.38 -7.45
N ASP A 25 7.39 8.86 -6.45
CA ASP A 25 8.67 9.38 -5.94
C ASP A 25 8.62 10.87 -5.49
N ARG A 26 7.44 11.39 -5.15
CA ARG A 26 7.26 12.77 -4.64
C ARG A 26 7.57 12.92 -3.15
N VAL A 27 8.32 11.99 -2.57
CA VAL A 27 8.68 11.99 -1.15
C VAL A 27 9.84 12.95 -0.88
N PRO A 28 9.77 13.80 0.17
CA PRO A 28 10.84 14.72 0.55
C PRO A 28 12.19 14.00 0.76
N ARG A 29 13.29 14.60 0.28
CA ARG A 29 14.66 14.03 0.35
C ARG A 29 15.04 13.51 1.74
N ARG A 30 14.64 14.21 2.81
CA ARG A 30 14.92 13.83 4.21
C ARG A 30 14.31 12.48 4.61
N LEU A 31 13.18 12.11 4.02
CA LEU A 31 12.47 10.86 4.33
C LEU A 31 12.91 9.69 3.42
N ARG A 32 13.51 9.99 2.26
CA ARG A 32 13.90 8.99 1.27
C ARG A 32 14.85 7.92 1.84
N GLY A 33 15.80 8.30 2.69
CA GLY A 33 16.75 7.37 3.31
C GLY A 33 16.11 6.35 4.26
N ARG A 34 14.99 6.72 4.92
CA ARG A 34 14.24 5.81 5.81
C ARG A 34 13.21 4.98 5.06
N LEU A 35 12.67 5.53 3.98
CA LEU A 35 11.58 4.92 3.21
C LEU A 35 12.05 4.12 2.00
N ALA A 36 13.36 4.05 1.72
CA ALA A 36 13.88 3.23 0.65
C ALA A 36 13.61 1.73 0.90
N PRO A 37 13.13 0.97 -0.11
CA PRO A 37 12.76 1.42 -1.46
C PRO A 37 11.34 2.04 -1.51
N ILE A 38 11.25 3.30 -1.95
CA ILE A 38 10.05 4.15 -1.78
C ILE A 38 8.91 3.75 -2.69
N ARG A 39 9.17 3.59 -4.00
CA ARG A 39 8.14 3.23 -4.98
C ARG A 39 7.41 1.92 -4.67
N PRO A 40 8.08 0.78 -4.40
CA PRO A 40 7.38 -0.46 -4.09
C PRO A 40 6.62 -0.38 -2.75
N ARG A 41 7.13 0.36 -1.76
CA ARG A 41 6.36 0.64 -0.53
C ARG A 41 5.10 1.47 -0.83
N GLY A 42 5.18 2.45 -1.72
CA GLY A 42 4.02 3.21 -2.19
C GLY A 42 2.98 2.33 -2.89
N LEU A 43 3.42 1.44 -3.78
CA LEU A 43 2.54 0.47 -4.44
C LEU A 43 1.88 -0.48 -3.43
N ALA A 44 2.63 -0.97 -2.45
CA ALA A 44 2.08 -1.80 -1.39
C ALA A 44 0.99 -1.07 -0.58
N VAL A 45 1.23 0.20 -0.22
CA VAL A 45 0.24 1.03 0.48
C VAL A 45 -1.01 1.23 -0.37
N LEU A 46 -0.88 1.47 -1.68
CA LEU A 46 -2.03 1.63 -2.57
C LEU A 46 -2.84 0.34 -2.73
N LEU A 47 -2.18 -0.82 -2.81
CA LEU A 47 -2.84 -2.12 -2.85
C LEU A 47 -3.61 -2.41 -1.56
N ILE A 48 -2.97 -2.17 -0.40
CA ILE A 48 -3.62 -2.30 0.91
C ILE A 48 -4.79 -1.31 1.03
N TYR A 49 -4.59 -0.06 0.59
CA TYR A 49 -5.65 0.94 0.56
C TYR A 49 -6.85 0.45 -0.25
N ALA A 50 -6.63 -0.10 -1.45
CA ALA A 50 -7.70 -0.52 -2.35
C ALA A 50 -8.61 -1.63 -1.76
N THR A 51 -8.11 -2.42 -0.81
CA THR A 51 -8.92 -3.46 -0.13
C THR A 51 -10.17 -2.89 0.56
N ALA A 52 -10.03 -1.74 1.22
CA ALA A 52 -11.09 -1.14 2.01
C ALA A 52 -12.26 -0.62 1.15
N PRO A 53 -12.07 0.24 0.13
CA PRO A 53 -13.17 0.71 -0.71
C PRO A 53 -13.77 -0.42 -1.55
N VAL A 54 -12.95 -1.35 -2.09
CA VAL A 54 -13.46 -2.49 -2.87
C VAL A 54 -14.41 -3.35 -2.03
N ASN A 55 -14.10 -3.57 -0.75
CA ASN A 55 -14.95 -4.35 0.14
C ASN A 55 -16.11 -3.54 0.75
N ALA A 56 -15.87 -2.28 1.13
CA ALA A 56 -16.82 -1.48 1.91
C ALA A 56 -17.88 -0.80 1.05
N ILE A 57 -17.54 -0.29 -0.13
CA ILE A 57 -18.48 0.48 -0.96
C ILE A 57 -19.69 -0.37 -1.39
N PRO A 58 -19.53 -1.60 -1.94
CA PRO A 58 -20.67 -2.43 -2.33
C PRO A 58 -21.59 -2.75 -1.15
N ARG A 59 -21.00 -3.04 0.03
CA ARG A 59 -21.76 -3.31 1.27
C ARG A 59 -22.57 -2.09 1.72
N LEU A 60 -21.96 -0.91 1.65
CA LEU A 60 -22.60 0.34 2.04
C LEU A 60 -23.65 0.83 1.03
N ALA A 61 -23.49 0.46 -0.24
CA ALA A 61 -24.44 0.74 -1.31
C ALA A 61 -25.61 -0.24 -1.36
N GLY A 62 -25.64 -1.27 -0.50
CA GLY A 62 -26.70 -2.29 -0.50
C GLY A 62 -26.62 -3.24 -1.69
N ALA A 63 -25.43 -3.52 -2.21
CA ALA A 63 -25.22 -4.50 -3.27
C ALA A 63 -25.64 -5.91 -2.82
N SER A 64 -25.89 -6.80 -3.78
CA SER A 64 -26.28 -8.18 -3.50
C SER A 64 -25.19 -8.92 -2.69
N PRO A 65 -25.55 -10.02 -1.99
CA PRO A 65 -24.60 -10.85 -1.27
C PRO A 65 -23.48 -11.40 -2.16
N ASP A 66 -23.81 -11.84 -3.37
CA ASP A 66 -22.85 -12.39 -4.33
C ASP A 66 -21.84 -11.33 -4.80
N THR A 67 -22.32 -10.12 -5.12
CA THR A 67 -21.43 -8.99 -5.47
C THR A 67 -20.53 -8.64 -4.30
N THR A 68 -21.09 -8.57 -3.08
CA THR A 68 -20.32 -8.30 -1.87
C THR A 68 -19.23 -9.35 -1.66
N LEU A 69 -19.55 -10.63 -1.84
CA LEU A 69 -18.61 -11.74 -1.68
C LEU A 69 -17.47 -11.67 -2.70
N MET A 70 -17.79 -11.44 -3.97
CA MET A 70 -16.78 -11.25 -5.03
C MET A 70 -15.86 -10.07 -4.72
N CYS A 71 -16.44 -8.94 -4.32
CA CYS A 71 -15.67 -7.77 -3.91
C CYS A 71 -14.81 -8.05 -2.67
N THR A 72 -15.28 -8.83 -1.70
CA THR A 72 -14.47 -9.27 -0.56
C THR A 72 -13.29 -10.14 -1.01
N ALA A 73 -13.50 -11.08 -1.93
CA ALA A 73 -12.44 -11.93 -2.45
C ALA A 73 -11.37 -11.12 -3.20
N ILE A 74 -11.80 -10.19 -4.07
CA ILE A 74 -10.90 -9.27 -4.79
C ILE A 74 -10.14 -8.38 -3.79
N GLY A 75 -10.84 -7.81 -2.81
CA GLY A 75 -10.22 -7.02 -1.75
C GLY A 75 -9.19 -7.82 -0.96
N GLY A 76 -9.48 -9.08 -0.63
CA GLY A 76 -8.53 -9.98 0.01
C GLY A 76 -7.28 -10.23 -0.84
N ALA A 77 -7.44 -10.52 -2.13
CA ALA A 77 -6.33 -10.72 -3.06
C ALA A 77 -5.44 -9.48 -3.18
N LEU A 78 -6.02 -8.28 -3.25
CA LEU A 78 -5.29 -7.01 -3.23
C LEU A 78 -4.50 -6.82 -1.94
N GLY A 79 -5.08 -7.20 -0.79
CA GLY A 79 -4.41 -7.14 0.50
C GLY A 79 -3.19 -8.06 0.58
N ILE A 80 -3.34 -9.30 0.13
CA ILE A 80 -2.25 -10.28 0.04
C ILE A 80 -1.14 -9.76 -0.88
N ALA A 81 -1.49 -9.28 -2.08
CA ALA A 81 -0.53 -8.73 -3.02
C ALA A 81 0.23 -7.53 -2.41
N GLY A 82 -0.47 -6.62 -1.74
CA GLY A 82 0.14 -5.49 -1.05
C GLY A 82 1.10 -5.92 0.07
N ALA A 83 0.71 -6.91 0.88
CA ALA A 83 1.56 -7.47 1.93
C ALA A 83 2.83 -8.14 1.36
N LEU A 84 2.69 -8.89 0.28
CA LEU A 84 3.84 -9.51 -0.41
C LEU A 84 4.79 -8.46 -0.95
N VAL A 85 4.28 -7.45 -1.67
CA VAL A 85 5.10 -6.33 -2.19
C VAL A 85 5.82 -5.62 -1.05
N LEU A 86 5.15 -5.37 0.07
CA LEU A 86 5.76 -4.75 1.25
C LEU A 86 6.87 -5.62 1.82
N GLY A 87 6.62 -6.92 1.99
CA GLY A 87 7.60 -7.90 2.48
C GLY A 87 8.84 -7.96 1.59
N PHE A 88 8.68 -8.01 0.27
CA PHE A 88 9.81 -7.96 -0.66
C PHE A 88 10.56 -6.63 -0.61
N ALA A 89 9.84 -5.51 -0.44
CA ALA A 89 10.45 -4.19 -0.29
C ALA A 89 11.25 -4.05 1.01
N THR A 90 10.88 -4.75 2.08
CA THR A 90 11.63 -4.79 3.34
C THR A 90 12.78 -5.78 3.33
N HIS A 91 12.65 -6.90 2.60
CA HIS A 91 13.65 -7.96 2.57
C HIS A 91 14.78 -7.76 1.55
N ARG A 92 14.67 -6.84 0.59
CA ARG A 92 15.79 -6.54 -0.32
C ARG A 92 17.03 -6.13 0.48
N PRO A 93 18.07 -6.97 0.55
CA PRO A 93 19.28 -6.65 1.29
C PRO A 93 19.92 -5.41 0.66
N ARG A 94 20.46 -4.52 1.49
CA ARG A 94 21.46 -3.56 1.02
C ARG A 94 22.58 -4.36 0.37
N HIS A 95 22.62 -4.42 -0.96
CA HIS A 95 23.83 -4.78 -1.69
C HIS A 95 24.90 -3.78 -1.26
N ARG A 96 25.68 -4.17 -0.26
CA ARG A 96 26.87 -3.44 0.17
C ARG A 96 27.89 -3.72 -0.94
N PRO A 97 28.32 -2.72 -1.73
CA PRO A 97 29.41 -2.97 -2.67
C PRO A 97 30.64 -3.43 -1.87
N PRO A 98 31.43 -4.39 -2.38
CA PRO A 98 32.66 -4.80 -1.74
C PRO A 98 33.54 -3.56 -1.53
N LYS A 99 34.06 -3.42 -0.31
CA LYS A 99 35.01 -2.36 0.05
C LYS A 99 36.19 -2.46 -0.92
N PRO A 100 36.58 -1.40 -1.66
CA PRO A 100 37.76 -1.49 -2.51
C PRO A 100 38.96 -1.85 -1.64
N ALA A 101 39.66 -2.91 -2.01
CA ALA A 101 40.88 -3.33 -1.36
C ALA A 101 41.84 -2.13 -1.34
N ARG A 102 42.26 -1.71 -0.14
CA ARG A 102 43.40 -0.81 0.00
C ARG A 102 44.63 -1.59 -0.45
N SER A 103 45.14 -1.31 -1.65
CA SER A 103 46.51 -1.64 -2.03
C SER A 103 47.45 -0.72 -1.24
N ALA A 104 48.22 -1.35 -0.35
CA ALA A 104 49.40 -0.76 0.29
C ALA A 104 50.61 -0.95 -0.64
#